data_AF-A0A958UUN8-F1
#
_entry.id   AF-A0A958UUN8-F1
#
_cell.length_a   1.000
_cell.length_b   1.000
_cell.length_c   1.000
_cell.angle_alpha   90.00
_cell.angle_beta   90.00
_cell.angle_gamma   90.00
#
_symmetry.space_group_name_H-M   'P 1'
#
loop_
_entity.id
_entity.type
_entity.pdbx_description
1 polymer ?
#
loop_
_entity_poly.entity_id
_entity_poly.type
_entity_poly.pdbx_seq_one_letter_code
_entity_poly.pdbx_strand_id
1 'polypeptide(L)'
;TFVPEILAIETFTEELSQLKKQSNSDLLFSLYKAYLTVTDEKNVEPFDSFVKWGQILLQDFNEIDRYLVSHDKLFDYLNAIEELNHWSKTNDQTKMITNYLKFWDSLPSVYESFKEVLTHNNFGYQGLIYREAVENLETYIQNSPRKKHIFMGFNALNKAEETIIQELLENNLASVFWDIDVVFMENKIHDAGMFLRNYKYSWRYFRENPFQWTDTNYSSSKSISTYGIPKNTGQAKQIGALLKSMLNDNPGLQNTAVVLADESLLIPVLNSLPTEIKELNVT
;
A
#
# COMPACT_ATOMS: atom_id res chain seq x y z
N THR A 1 -0.98 7.03 -31.66
CA THR A 1 0.11 7.35 -30.73
C THR A 1 1.15 6.25 -30.82
N PHE A 2 2.45 6.56 -30.82
CA PHE A 2 3.53 5.59 -31.07
C PHE A 2 4.13 4.99 -29.78
N VAL A 3 3.86 5.58 -28.62
CA VAL A 3 4.34 5.12 -27.30
C VAL A 3 3.18 4.57 -26.45
N PRO A 4 3.45 3.57 -25.58
CA PRO A 4 2.46 3.04 -24.67
C PRO A 4 2.04 4.10 -23.64
N GLU A 5 0.82 3.96 -23.15
CA GLU A 5 0.33 4.76 -22.02
C GLU A 5 0.97 4.24 -20.72
N ILE A 6 1.49 5.16 -19.90
CA ILE A 6 2.13 4.84 -18.63
C ILE A 6 1.25 5.42 -17.52
N LEU A 7 0.74 4.55 -16.66
CA LEU A 7 -0.18 4.90 -15.58
C LEU A 7 0.36 4.37 -14.25
N ALA A 8 0.09 5.12 -13.18
CA ALA A 8 0.18 4.57 -11.83
C ALA A 8 -0.95 3.54 -11.62
N ILE A 9 -0.74 2.58 -10.72
CA ILE A 9 -1.74 1.53 -10.45
C ILE A 9 -3.04 2.13 -9.92
N GLU A 10 -2.96 3.20 -9.14
CA GLU A 10 -4.12 3.91 -8.59
C GLU A 10 -4.94 4.58 -9.71
N THR A 11 -4.28 5.14 -10.72
CA THR A 11 -4.98 5.72 -11.88
C THR A 11 -5.68 4.64 -12.68
N PHE A 12 -5.03 3.48 -12.86
CA PHE A 12 -5.65 2.35 -13.54
C PHE A 12 -6.87 1.81 -12.78
N THR A 13 -6.82 1.75 -11.45
CA THR A 13 -7.99 1.30 -10.66
C THR A 13 -9.11 2.32 -10.60
N GLU A 14 -8.83 3.62 -10.69
CA GLU A 14 -9.87 4.63 -10.96
C GLU A 14 -10.55 4.40 -12.32
N GLU A 15 -9.79 4.07 -13.37
CA GLU A 15 -10.37 3.72 -14.68
C GLU A 15 -11.22 2.45 -14.61
N LEU A 16 -10.79 1.41 -13.89
CA LEU A 16 -11.56 0.18 -13.77
C LEU A 16 -12.84 0.38 -12.95
N SER A 17 -12.75 1.11 -11.83
CA SER A 17 -13.88 1.34 -10.92
C SER A 17 -14.88 2.37 -11.44
N GLN A 18 -14.47 3.24 -12.39
CA GLN A 18 -15.23 4.43 -12.80
C GLN A 18 -15.44 5.44 -11.66
N LEU A 19 -14.64 5.36 -10.60
CA LEU A 19 -14.67 6.27 -9.47
C LEU A 19 -13.44 7.18 -9.44
N LYS A 20 -13.59 8.35 -8.82
CA LYS A 20 -12.47 9.27 -8.55
C LYS A 20 -12.13 9.33 -7.07
N LYS A 21 -10.83 9.42 -6.78
CA LYS A 21 -10.37 9.59 -5.40
C LYS A 21 -10.83 10.93 -4.84
N GLN A 22 -11.50 10.87 -3.69
CA GLN A 22 -11.97 12.05 -2.98
C GLN A 22 -10.98 12.49 -1.90
N SER A 23 -10.99 13.79 -1.57
CA SER A 23 -10.14 14.32 -0.50
C SER A 23 -10.52 13.75 0.86
N ASN A 24 -9.54 13.61 1.76
CA ASN A 24 -9.78 13.07 3.11
C ASN A 24 -10.82 13.90 3.89
N SER A 25 -10.79 15.22 3.75
CA SER A 25 -11.76 16.11 4.40
C SER A 25 -13.18 15.85 3.92
N ASP A 26 -13.38 15.74 2.60
CA ASP A 26 -14.71 15.49 2.03
C ASP A 26 -15.21 14.08 2.38
N LEU A 27 -14.31 13.10 2.44
CA LEU A 27 -14.62 11.74 2.88
C LEU A 27 -15.13 11.74 4.33
N LEU A 28 -14.48 12.47 5.24
CA LEU A 28 -14.93 12.59 6.63
C LEU A 28 -16.32 13.25 6.74
N PHE A 29 -16.60 14.29 5.96
CA PHE A 29 -17.94 14.89 5.91
C PHE A 29 -18.99 13.92 5.36
N SER A 30 -18.64 13.15 4.33
CA SER A 30 -19.54 12.18 3.71
C SER A 30 -19.82 11.00 4.65
N LEU A 31 -18.79 10.52 5.36
CA LEU A 31 -18.91 9.50 6.38
C LEU A 31 -19.76 9.98 7.57
N TYR A 32 -19.56 11.23 8.01
CA TYR A 32 -20.40 11.81 9.05
C TYR A 32 -21.87 11.90 8.61
N LYS A 33 -22.14 12.27 7.36
CA LYS A 33 -23.52 12.26 6.83
C LYS A 33 -24.13 10.86 6.85
N ALA A 34 -23.38 9.83 6.42
CA ALA A 34 -23.82 8.44 6.48
C ALA A 34 -24.09 7.98 7.93
N TYR A 35 -23.22 8.38 8.85
CA TYR A 35 -23.41 8.15 10.28
C TYR A 35 -24.70 8.81 10.82
N LEU A 36 -24.99 10.05 10.41
CA LEU A 36 -26.22 10.76 10.79
C LEU A 36 -27.50 10.09 10.26
N THR A 37 -27.45 9.49 9.06
CA THR A 37 -28.63 8.84 8.48
C THR A 37 -28.98 7.51 9.13
N VAL A 38 -27.98 6.83 9.69
CA VAL A 38 -28.11 5.48 10.26
C VAL A 38 -28.30 5.51 11.77
N THR A 39 -27.73 6.50 12.45
CA THR A 39 -27.71 6.55 13.91
C THR A 39 -28.95 7.27 14.46
N ASP A 40 -29.57 6.70 15.50
CA ASP A 40 -30.63 7.38 16.26
C ASP A 40 -30.19 8.77 16.72
N GLU A 41 -31.02 9.80 16.53
CA GLU A 41 -30.74 11.20 16.89
C GLU A 41 -30.23 11.38 18.33
N LYS A 42 -30.63 10.49 19.25
CA LYS A 42 -30.24 10.53 20.66
C LYS A 42 -28.80 10.10 20.92
N ASN A 43 -28.18 9.40 19.97
CA ASN A 43 -26.83 8.82 20.07
C ASN A 43 -25.85 9.46 19.09
N VAL A 44 -26.28 10.45 18.32
CA VAL A 44 -25.43 11.19 17.38
C VAL A 44 -24.44 12.06 18.15
N GLU A 45 -23.16 11.88 17.86
CA GLU A 45 -22.11 12.78 18.33
C GLU A 45 -21.95 14.00 17.43
N PRO A 46 -21.62 15.19 17.97
CA PRO A 46 -21.22 16.34 17.17
C PRO A 46 -19.99 16.03 16.30
N PHE A 47 -19.87 16.71 15.16
CA PHE A 47 -18.78 16.50 14.20
C PHE A 47 -17.38 16.58 14.84
N ASP A 48 -17.14 17.53 15.76
CA ASP A 48 -15.84 17.70 16.42
C ASP A 48 -15.43 16.51 17.30
N SER A 49 -16.41 15.76 17.82
CA SER A 49 -16.17 14.50 18.54
C SER A 49 -15.99 13.35 17.56
N PHE A 50 -16.89 13.26 16.57
CA PHE A 50 -16.87 12.25 15.51
C PHE A 50 -15.53 12.21 14.79
N VAL A 51 -14.98 13.35 14.37
CA VAL A 51 -13.78 13.40 13.51
C VAL A 51 -12.56 12.72 14.14
N LYS A 52 -12.48 12.68 15.48
CA LYS A 52 -11.37 12.07 16.22
C LYS A 52 -11.28 10.57 15.98
N TRP A 53 -12.41 9.88 15.95
CA TRP A 53 -12.48 8.43 15.71
C TRP A 53 -12.89 8.09 14.28
N GLY A 54 -13.59 8.99 13.58
CA GLY A 54 -13.99 8.83 12.18
C GLY A 54 -12.80 8.72 11.23
N GLN A 55 -11.65 9.31 11.57
CA GLN A 55 -10.39 9.10 10.83
C GLN A 55 -9.90 7.65 10.91
N ILE A 56 -9.95 7.06 12.10
CA ILE A 56 -9.57 5.66 12.32
C ILE A 56 -10.55 4.76 11.55
N LEU A 57 -11.84 5.03 11.69
CA LEU A 57 -12.87 4.26 10.98
C LEU A 57 -12.71 4.32 9.45
N LEU A 58 -12.43 5.50 8.90
CA LEU A 58 -12.18 5.65 7.47
C LEU A 58 -10.95 4.86 7.02
N GLN A 59 -9.90 4.81 7.85
CA GLN A 59 -8.72 3.98 7.59
C GLN A 59 -9.06 2.49 7.64
N ASP A 60 -9.87 2.05 8.61
CA ASP A 60 -10.30 0.65 8.71
C ASP A 60 -11.11 0.23 7.48
N PHE A 61 -12.07 1.06 7.06
CA PHE A 61 -12.82 0.85 5.82
C PHE A 61 -11.90 0.79 4.59
N ASN A 62 -10.90 1.66 4.52
CA ASN A 62 -9.89 1.64 3.47
C ASN A 62 -9.13 0.30 3.41
N GLU A 63 -8.73 -0.25 4.56
CA GLU A 63 -8.02 -1.53 4.59
C GLU A 63 -8.94 -2.73 4.29
N ILE A 64 -10.17 -2.72 4.82
CA ILE A 64 -11.20 -3.74 4.53
C ILE A 64 -11.39 -3.88 3.01
N ASP A 65 -11.55 -2.75 2.32
CA ASP A 65 -11.80 -2.74 0.88
C ASP A 65 -10.57 -2.99 0.04
N ARG A 66 -9.44 -2.41 0.40
CA ARG A 66 -8.15 -2.65 -0.28
C ARG A 66 -7.77 -4.13 -0.28
N TYR A 67 -8.09 -4.86 0.80
CA TYR A 67 -7.79 -6.28 0.93
C TYR A 67 -8.97 -7.20 0.57
N LEU A 68 -10.07 -6.64 0.02
CA LEU A 68 -11.27 -7.38 -0.36
C LEU A 68 -11.84 -8.25 0.77
N VAL A 69 -11.70 -7.81 2.01
CA VAL A 69 -12.24 -8.52 3.18
C VAL A 69 -13.76 -8.51 3.09
N SER A 70 -14.40 -9.62 3.41
CA SER A 70 -15.87 -9.67 3.52
C SER A 70 -16.28 -8.85 4.74
N HIS A 71 -16.83 -7.66 4.51
CA HIS A 71 -17.26 -6.74 5.56
C HIS A 71 -18.32 -7.38 6.47
N ASP A 72 -19.29 -8.11 5.92
CA ASP A 72 -20.32 -8.80 6.70
C ASP A 72 -19.73 -9.77 7.73
N LYS A 73 -18.82 -10.64 7.28
CA LYS A 73 -18.15 -11.61 8.16
C LYS A 73 -17.26 -10.94 9.20
N LEU A 74 -16.60 -9.85 8.81
CA LEU A 74 -15.75 -9.09 9.72
C LEU A 74 -16.59 -8.42 10.81
N PHE A 75 -17.68 -7.75 10.44
CA PHE A 75 -18.55 -7.09 11.40
C PHE A 75 -19.26 -8.09 12.30
N ASP A 76 -19.74 -9.23 11.78
CA ASP A 76 -20.29 -10.32 12.60
C ASP A 76 -19.28 -10.83 13.62
N TYR A 77 -18.02 -11.01 13.20
CA TYR A 77 -16.95 -11.46 14.07
C TYR A 77 -16.58 -10.43 15.14
N LEU A 78 -16.51 -9.14 14.77
CA LEU A 78 -16.24 -8.04 15.70
C LEU A 78 -17.37 -7.90 16.72
N ASN A 79 -18.63 -7.95 16.28
CA ASN A 79 -19.80 -7.94 17.15
C ASN A 79 -19.75 -9.11 18.15
N ALA A 80 -19.43 -10.33 17.69
CA ALA A 80 -19.30 -11.49 18.58
C ALA A 80 -18.17 -11.33 19.62
N ILE A 81 -17.02 -10.75 19.24
CA ILE A 81 -15.94 -10.45 20.19
C ILE A 81 -16.40 -9.44 21.24
N GLU A 82 -17.05 -8.36 20.79
CA GLU A 82 -17.51 -7.31 21.70
C GLU A 82 -18.60 -7.82 22.64
N GLU A 83 -19.54 -8.64 22.14
CA GLU A 83 -20.52 -9.33 22.99
C GLU A 83 -19.84 -10.20 24.05
N LEU A 84 -18.83 -11.00 23.70
CA LEU A 84 -18.09 -11.84 24.64
C LEU A 84 -17.32 -11.03 25.69
N ASN A 85 -16.66 -9.95 25.27
CA ASN A 85 -15.92 -9.05 26.17
C ASN A 85 -16.84 -8.39 27.20
N HIS A 86 -18.08 -8.09 26.80
CA HIS A 86 -19.07 -7.43 27.66
C HIS A 86 -19.94 -8.42 28.44
N TRP A 87 -20.10 -9.66 27.98
CA TRP A 87 -20.74 -10.74 28.74
C TRP A 87 -19.94 -11.10 30.01
N SER A 88 -18.61 -10.94 29.97
CA SER A 88 -17.74 -11.38 31.05
C SER A 88 -17.52 -10.35 32.18
N LYS A 89 -18.07 -9.13 32.09
CA LYS A 89 -17.81 -8.07 33.09
C LYS A 89 -19.09 -7.31 33.50
N THR A 90 -19.60 -7.73 34.66
CA THR A 90 -20.47 -6.99 35.60
C THR A 90 -21.92 -6.69 35.18
N ASN A 91 -22.85 -6.99 36.10
CA ASN A 91 -24.31 -6.75 36.04
C ASN A 91 -24.73 -5.27 35.90
N ASP A 92 -23.79 -4.33 35.76
CA ASP A 92 -24.04 -2.89 35.63
C ASP A 92 -23.50 -2.42 34.27
N GLN A 93 -24.25 -2.66 33.19
CA GLN A 93 -23.97 -2.02 31.92
C GLN A 93 -24.20 -0.51 32.08
N THR A 94 -23.11 0.24 32.17
CA THR A 94 -23.18 1.71 32.15
C THR A 94 -23.73 2.19 30.81
N LYS A 95 -24.39 3.36 30.77
CA LYS A 95 -24.87 3.97 29.52
C LYS A 95 -23.76 4.07 28.44
N MET A 96 -22.51 4.22 28.86
CA MET A 96 -21.35 4.28 27.98
C MET A 96 -21.12 2.94 27.25
N ILE A 97 -21.22 1.82 27.96
CA ILE A 97 -21.08 0.46 27.38
C ILE A 97 -22.23 0.18 26.41
N THR A 98 -23.46 0.52 26.79
CA THR A 98 -24.63 0.30 25.92
C THR A 98 -24.56 1.14 24.64
N ASN A 99 -24.06 2.39 24.72
CA ASN A 99 -23.87 3.24 23.54
C ASN A 99 -22.74 2.75 22.64
N TYR A 100 -21.66 2.21 23.23
CA TYR A 100 -20.55 1.61 22.49
C TYR A 100 -21.02 0.37 21.70
N LEU A 101 -21.75 -0.55 22.33
CA LEU A 101 -22.31 -1.73 21.63
C LEU A 101 -23.26 -1.33 20.49
N LYS A 102 -24.13 -0.35 20.72
CA LYS A 102 -25.02 0.18 19.68
C LYS A 102 -24.28 0.80 18.50
N PHE A 103 -23.14 1.43 18.74
CA PHE A 103 -22.30 1.95 17.66
C PHE A 103 -21.76 0.81 16.80
N TRP A 104 -21.24 -0.26 17.42
CA TRP A 104 -20.77 -1.46 16.69
C TRP A 104 -21.88 -2.15 15.91
N ASP A 105 -23.07 -2.27 16.49
CA ASP A 105 -24.26 -2.80 15.79
C ASP A 105 -24.63 -1.95 14.55
N SER A 106 -24.41 -0.63 14.61
CA SER A 106 -24.71 0.28 13.51
C SER A 106 -23.63 0.30 12.42
N LEU A 107 -22.43 -0.22 12.70
CA LEU A 107 -21.26 -0.10 11.83
C LEU A 107 -21.47 -0.66 10.42
N PRO A 108 -22.09 -1.85 10.22
CA PRO A 108 -22.39 -2.35 8.88
C PRO A 108 -23.27 -1.38 8.09
N SER A 109 -24.31 -0.85 8.74
CA SER A 109 -25.24 0.08 8.11
C SER A 109 -24.56 1.42 7.76
N VAL A 110 -23.65 1.90 8.62
CA VAL A 110 -22.84 3.10 8.32
C VAL A 110 -21.91 2.86 7.14
N TYR A 111 -21.25 1.70 7.07
CA TYR A 111 -20.39 1.32 5.95
C TYR A 111 -21.16 1.29 4.62
N GLU A 112 -22.30 0.59 4.58
CA GLU A 112 -23.13 0.50 3.36
C GLU A 112 -23.66 1.86 2.93
N SER A 113 -24.21 2.65 3.86
CA SER A 113 -24.68 4.00 3.56
C SER A 113 -23.55 4.90 3.04
N PHE A 114 -22.35 4.79 3.61
CA PHE A 114 -21.19 5.56 3.16
C PHE A 114 -20.74 5.12 1.76
N LYS A 115 -20.68 3.81 1.49
CA LYS A 115 -20.38 3.24 0.18
C LYS A 115 -21.36 3.76 -0.87
N GLU A 116 -22.67 3.66 -0.61
CA GLU A 116 -23.72 4.13 -1.52
C GLU A 116 -23.62 5.64 -1.82
N VAL A 117 -23.39 6.47 -0.79
CA VAL A 117 -23.23 7.92 -0.97
C VAL A 117 -22.04 8.23 -1.87
N LEU A 118 -20.92 7.51 -1.72
CA LEU A 118 -19.73 7.73 -2.52
C LEU A 118 -19.91 7.26 -3.97
N THR A 119 -20.39 6.03 -4.17
CA THR A 119 -20.59 5.45 -5.51
C THR A 119 -21.62 6.22 -6.32
N HIS A 120 -22.73 6.67 -5.69
CA HIS A 120 -23.73 7.51 -6.36
C HIS A 120 -23.15 8.83 -6.89
N ASN A 121 -22.15 9.38 -6.21
CA ASN A 121 -21.48 10.61 -6.61
C ASN A 121 -20.23 10.38 -7.46
N ASN A 122 -19.95 9.13 -7.88
CA ASN A 122 -18.75 8.72 -8.62
C ASN A 122 -17.42 9.01 -7.89
N PHE A 123 -17.45 8.97 -6.56
CA PHE A 123 -16.27 9.17 -5.73
C PHE A 123 -15.95 7.93 -4.90
N GLY A 124 -14.73 7.87 -4.38
CA GLY A 124 -14.32 6.82 -3.46
C GLY A 124 -13.07 7.18 -2.67
N TYR A 125 -12.89 6.53 -1.52
CA TYR A 125 -11.56 6.39 -0.93
C TYR A 125 -10.81 5.27 -1.65
N GLN A 126 -9.49 5.20 -1.44
CA GLN A 126 -8.63 4.31 -2.25
C GLN A 126 -9.04 2.84 -2.16
N GLY A 127 -9.35 2.34 -0.95
CA GLY A 127 -9.85 0.98 -0.73
C GLY A 127 -11.12 0.69 -1.53
N LEU A 128 -12.13 1.55 -1.45
CA LEU A 128 -13.38 1.39 -2.20
C LEU A 128 -13.14 1.37 -3.72
N ILE A 129 -12.27 2.25 -4.22
CA ILE A 129 -11.85 2.27 -5.63
C ILE A 129 -11.26 0.91 -6.03
N TYR A 130 -10.41 0.33 -5.21
CA TYR A 130 -9.85 -1.00 -5.45
C TYR A 130 -10.92 -2.09 -5.47
N ARG A 131 -11.87 -2.08 -4.53
CA ARG A 131 -12.97 -3.06 -4.49
C ARG A 131 -13.85 -2.95 -5.74
N GLU A 132 -14.31 -1.76 -6.06
CA GLU A 132 -15.18 -1.51 -7.23
C GLU A 132 -14.44 -1.81 -8.55
N ALA A 133 -13.12 -1.59 -8.61
CA ALA A 133 -12.30 -1.99 -9.75
C ALA A 133 -12.30 -3.51 -9.97
N VAL A 134 -12.28 -4.29 -8.90
CA VAL A 134 -12.38 -5.76 -8.96
C VAL A 134 -13.80 -6.19 -9.36
N GLU A 135 -14.84 -5.56 -8.82
CA GLU A 135 -16.24 -5.83 -9.16
C GLU A 135 -16.52 -5.55 -10.66
N ASN A 136 -15.94 -4.50 -11.22
CA ASN A 136 -16.09 -4.13 -12.63
C ASN A 136 -15.13 -4.86 -13.60
N LEU A 137 -14.21 -5.68 -13.07
CA LEU A 137 -13.11 -6.24 -13.86
C LEU A 137 -13.58 -7.16 -14.98
N GLU A 138 -14.58 -8.01 -14.72
CA GLU A 138 -15.11 -8.92 -15.74
C GLU A 138 -15.71 -8.13 -16.92
N THR A 139 -16.52 -7.12 -16.63
CA THR A 139 -17.10 -6.21 -17.61
C THR A 139 -16.02 -5.48 -18.41
N TYR A 140 -14.95 -5.04 -17.73
CA TYR A 140 -13.81 -4.40 -18.38
C TYR A 140 -13.11 -5.33 -19.39
N ILE A 141 -12.84 -6.58 -18.97
CA ILE A 141 -12.20 -7.60 -19.80
C ILE A 141 -13.02 -7.87 -21.07
N GLN A 142 -14.34 -8.01 -20.92
CA GLN A 142 -15.26 -8.25 -22.04
C GLN A 142 -15.32 -7.07 -23.02
N ASN A 143 -15.28 -5.83 -22.51
CA ASN A 143 -15.35 -4.62 -23.33
C ASN A 143 -14.01 -4.21 -23.94
N SER A 144 -12.88 -4.69 -23.39
CA SER A 144 -11.53 -4.32 -23.81
C SER A 144 -10.65 -5.52 -24.23
N PRO A 145 -11.13 -6.46 -25.08
CA PRO A 145 -10.46 -7.74 -25.33
C PRO A 145 -9.11 -7.62 -26.08
N ARG A 146 -8.76 -6.41 -26.54
CA ARG A 146 -7.51 -6.12 -27.26
C ARG A 146 -6.59 -5.15 -26.51
N LYS A 147 -7.02 -4.57 -25.38
CA LYS A 147 -6.16 -3.69 -24.58
C LYS A 147 -5.21 -4.59 -23.78
N LYS A 148 -3.90 -4.43 -23.99
CA LYS A 148 -2.86 -5.18 -23.29
C LYS A 148 -2.27 -4.33 -22.17
N HIS A 149 -2.04 -4.95 -21.03
CA HIS A 149 -1.47 -4.33 -19.84
C HIS A 149 -0.08 -4.90 -19.55
N ILE A 150 0.84 -4.04 -19.10
CA ILE A 150 2.15 -4.47 -18.64
C ILE A 150 2.31 -3.96 -17.22
N PHE A 151 2.44 -4.88 -16.27
CA PHE A 151 2.75 -4.58 -14.87
C PHE A 151 4.25 -4.79 -14.65
N MET A 152 4.93 -3.80 -14.08
CA MET A 152 6.40 -3.81 -13.97
C MET A 152 6.86 -3.29 -12.61
N GLY A 153 7.76 -4.04 -11.95
CA GLY A 153 8.45 -3.58 -10.74
C GLY A 153 7.62 -3.60 -9.45
N PHE A 154 6.44 -4.22 -9.44
CA PHE A 154 5.65 -4.38 -8.21
C PHE A 154 6.26 -5.45 -7.30
N ASN A 155 6.12 -5.28 -5.98
CA ASN A 155 6.59 -6.24 -4.98
C ASN A 155 5.49 -6.65 -3.98
N ALA A 156 5.04 -5.73 -3.12
CA ALA A 156 4.03 -5.99 -2.11
C ALA A 156 2.65 -5.48 -2.58
N LEU A 157 1.98 -6.27 -3.41
CA LEU A 157 0.63 -5.96 -3.90
C LEU A 157 -0.40 -6.15 -2.77
N ASN A 158 -1.43 -5.31 -2.77
CA ASN A 158 -2.63 -5.58 -1.98
C ASN A 158 -3.54 -6.62 -2.66
N LYS A 159 -4.53 -7.16 -1.94
CA LYS A 159 -5.36 -8.25 -2.47
C LYS A 159 -6.17 -7.87 -3.72
N ALA A 160 -6.65 -6.63 -3.80
CA ALA A 160 -7.35 -6.17 -4.99
C ALA A 160 -6.42 -6.10 -6.20
N GLU A 161 -5.21 -5.57 -6.05
CA GLU A 161 -4.19 -5.54 -7.10
C GLU A 161 -3.79 -6.95 -7.55
N GLU A 162 -3.57 -7.87 -6.60
CA GLU A 162 -3.31 -9.28 -6.92
C GLU A 162 -4.43 -9.85 -7.80
N THR A 163 -5.68 -9.61 -7.42
CA THR A 163 -6.86 -10.13 -8.13
C THR A 163 -6.95 -9.54 -9.53
N ILE A 164 -6.80 -8.23 -9.67
CA ILE A 164 -6.83 -7.54 -10.96
C ILE A 164 -5.74 -8.07 -11.89
N ILE A 165 -4.49 -8.11 -11.40
CA ILE A 165 -3.34 -8.55 -12.21
C ILE A 165 -3.51 -10.01 -12.61
N GLN A 166 -3.89 -10.89 -11.67
CA GLN A 166 -4.05 -12.31 -11.93
C GLN A 166 -5.16 -12.59 -12.96
N GLU A 167 -6.34 -11.97 -12.83
CA GLU A 167 -7.45 -12.17 -13.78
C GLU A 167 -7.12 -11.63 -15.18
N LEU A 168 -6.42 -10.49 -15.29
CA LEU A 168 -5.94 -10.00 -16.59
C LEU A 168 -4.89 -10.93 -17.21
N LEU A 169 -4.01 -11.53 -16.41
CA LEU A 169 -3.05 -12.54 -16.88
C LEU A 169 -3.75 -13.81 -17.37
N GLU A 170 -4.72 -14.33 -16.60
CA GLU A 170 -5.50 -15.53 -16.96
C GLU A 170 -6.33 -15.33 -18.24
N ASN A 171 -6.75 -14.10 -18.53
CA ASN A 171 -7.45 -13.73 -19.78
C ASN A 171 -6.50 -13.35 -20.94
N ASN A 172 -5.19 -13.60 -20.80
CA ASN A 172 -4.15 -13.21 -21.76
C ASN A 172 -4.12 -11.70 -22.06
N LEU A 173 -4.68 -10.83 -21.20
CA LEU A 173 -4.71 -9.38 -21.39
C LEU A 173 -3.55 -8.66 -20.71
N ALA A 174 -2.74 -9.35 -19.91
CA ALA A 174 -1.59 -8.75 -19.24
C ALA A 174 -0.28 -9.52 -19.45
N SER A 175 0.82 -8.85 -19.12
CA SER A 175 2.10 -9.46 -18.81
C SER A 175 2.66 -8.79 -17.55
N VAL A 176 3.38 -9.55 -16.73
CA VAL A 176 3.99 -9.04 -15.51
C VAL A 176 5.48 -9.30 -15.51
N PHE A 177 6.26 -8.29 -15.17
CA PHE A 177 7.71 -8.33 -15.07
C PHE A 177 8.11 -7.89 -13.66
N TRP A 178 8.73 -8.81 -12.93
CA TRP A 178 9.13 -8.61 -11.55
C TRP A 178 10.55 -8.04 -11.49
N ASP A 179 10.84 -7.17 -10.54
CA ASP A 179 12.20 -6.71 -10.29
C ASP A 179 12.74 -7.47 -9.07
N ILE A 180 13.33 -8.65 -9.30
CA ILE A 180 13.82 -9.51 -8.23
C ILE A 180 15.02 -10.35 -8.63
N ASP A 181 15.91 -10.58 -7.67
CA ASP A 181 17.05 -11.47 -7.83
C ASP A 181 16.75 -12.90 -7.35
N VAL A 182 17.28 -13.89 -8.06
CA VAL A 182 17.20 -15.32 -7.73
C VAL A 182 17.65 -15.60 -6.30
N VAL A 183 18.67 -14.91 -5.79
CA VAL A 183 19.15 -15.08 -4.41
C VAL A 183 18.03 -14.87 -3.39
N PHE A 184 17.12 -13.92 -3.62
CA PHE A 184 15.98 -13.67 -2.74
C PHE A 184 14.82 -14.64 -2.99
N MET A 185 14.63 -15.10 -4.23
CA MET A 185 13.60 -16.08 -4.58
C MET A 185 13.89 -17.48 -4.03
N GLU A 186 15.16 -17.86 -3.95
CA GLU A 186 15.60 -19.17 -3.42
C GLU A 186 15.73 -19.18 -1.89
N ASN A 187 16.01 -18.03 -1.29
CA ASN A 187 16.10 -17.90 0.16
C ASN A 187 14.71 -17.78 0.80
N LYS A 188 14.22 -18.89 1.37
CA LYS A 188 12.87 -19.02 1.95
C LYS A 188 12.58 -18.05 3.11
N ILE A 189 13.60 -17.60 3.84
CA ILE A 189 13.45 -16.75 5.03
C ILE A 189 13.75 -15.27 4.76
N HIS A 190 14.18 -14.91 3.54
CA HIS A 190 14.52 -13.53 3.24
C HIS A 190 13.26 -12.73 2.84
N ASP A 191 13.01 -11.62 3.52
CA ASP A 191 11.78 -10.82 3.38
C ASP A 191 11.63 -10.20 1.98
N ALA A 192 12.74 -9.77 1.36
CA ALA A 192 12.73 -9.17 0.02
C ALA A 192 12.04 -10.02 -1.07
N GLY A 193 12.02 -11.35 -0.93
CA GLY A 193 11.32 -12.25 -1.85
C GLY A 193 9.99 -12.79 -1.31
N MET A 194 9.55 -12.39 -0.12
CA MET A 194 8.41 -13.00 0.57
C MET A 194 7.12 -12.96 -0.27
N PHE A 195 6.72 -11.76 -0.71
CA PHE A 195 5.51 -11.56 -1.51
C PHE A 195 5.63 -12.23 -2.89
N LEU A 196 6.74 -12.02 -3.59
CA LEU A 196 6.97 -12.58 -4.92
C LEU A 196 7.02 -14.12 -4.91
N ARG A 197 7.63 -14.74 -3.90
CA ARG A 197 7.55 -16.19 -3.70
C ARG A 197 6.10 -16.63 -3.51
N ASN A 198 5.31 -15.91 -2.70
CA ASN A 198 3.89 -16.23 -2.54
C ASN A 198 3.14 -16.18 -3.88
N TYR A 199 3.34 -15.14 -4.70
CA TYR A 199 2.69 -15.05 -6.02
C TYR A 199 3.11 -16.19 -6.95
N LYS A 200 4.42 -16.47 -7.05
CA LYS A 200 4.98 -17.55 -7.87
C LYS A 200 4.34 -18.91 -7.57
N TYR A 201 4.04 -19.21 -6.29
CA TYR A 201 3.50 -20.50 -5.88
C TYR A 201 1.98 -20.55 -5.74
N SER A 202 1.33 -19.43 -5.44
CA SER A 202 -0.12 -19.40 -5.17
C SER A 202 -0.98 -19.04 -6.38
N TRP A 203 -0.49 -18.19 -7.29
CA TRP A 203 -1.26 -17.75 -8.45
C TRP A 203 -1.39 -18.87 -9.47
N ARG A 204 -2.60 -19.07 -10.00
CA ARG A 204 -2.88 -20.14 -10.97
C ARG A 204 -2.08 -19.94 -12.25
N TYR A 205 -1.92 -18.68 -12.68
CA TYR A 205 -1.19 -18.31 -13.88
C TYR A 205 0.23 -18.91 -13.94
N PHE A 206 0.98 -18.87 -12.84
CA PHE A 206 2.37 -19.36 -12.79
C PHE A 206 2.52 -20.88 -12.68
N ARG A 207 1.42 -21.64 -12.68
CA ARG A 207 1.48 -23.10 -12.79
C ARG A 207 1.89 -23.55 -14.19
N GLU A 208 1.50 -22.78 -15.20
CA GLU A 208 1.75 -23.09 -16.62
C GLU A 208 2.64 -22.04 -17.30
N ASN A 209 2.82 -20.87 -16.67
CA ASN A 209 3.61 -19.76 -17.21
C ASN A 209 4.86 -19.47 -16.39
N PRO A 210 5.97 -19.08 -17.03
CA PRO A 210 7.20 -18.72 -16.33
C PRO A 210 7.06 -17.45 -15.48
N PHE A 211 7.78 -17.40 -14.37
CA PHE A 211 7.96 -16.20 -13.56
C PHE A 211 9.08 -15.34 -14.19
N GLN A 212 8.69 -14.28 -14.90
CA GLN A 212 9.60 -13.49 -15.75
C GLN A 212 10.49 -12.53 -14.95
N TRP A 213 11.66 -12.22 -15.53
CA TRP A 213 12.60 -11.20 -15.08
C TRP A 213 13.21 -11.43 -13.69
N THR A 214 13.75 -12.64 -13.49
CA THR A 214 14.58 -12.95 -12.32
C THR A 214 16.05 -12.80 -12.66
N ASP A 215 16.71 -11.81 -12.07
CA ASP A 215 18.13 -11.52 -12.30
C ASP A 215 19.05 -12.30 -11.33
N THR A 216 20.36 -12.28 -11.62
CA THR A 216 21.39 -12.91 -10.78
C THR A 216 22.52 -11.95 -10.41
N ASN A 217 22.23 -10.65 -10.39
CA ASN A 217 23.18 -9.57 -10.08
C ASN A 217 23.73 -9.67 -8.65
N TYR A 218 22.99 -10.29 -7.73
CA TYR A 218 23.41 -10.44 -6.34
C TYR A 218 24.31 -11.67 -6.12
N SER A 219 24.29 -12.64 -7.04
CA SER A 219 25.13 -13.85 -6.98
C SER A 219 26.61 -13.58 -7.26
N SER A 220 26.94 -12.43 -7.85
CA SER A 220 28.34 -12.06 -8.11
C SER A 220 29.09 -11.81 -6.81
N SER A 221 30.39 -12.16 -6.75
CA SER A 221 31.24 -11.78 -5.63
C SER A 221 31.29 -10.25 -5.48
N LYS A 222 31.31 -9.78 -4.23
CA LYS A 222 31.33 -8.36 -3.90
C LYS A 222 32.50 -8.08 -2.96
N SER A 223 33.19 -6.96 -3.18
CA SER A 223 34.18 -6.47 -2.23
C SER A 223 33.45 -5.67 -1.15
N ILE A 224 33.35 -6.22 0.05
CA ILE A 224 32.66 -5.59 1.18
C ILE A 224 33.70 -5.16 2.20
N SER A 225 33.70 -3.87 2.56
CA SER A 225 34.55 -3.30 3.60
C SER A 225 33.69 -2.73 4.72
N THR A 226 34.04 -3.01 5.96
CA THR A 226 33.32 -2.54 7.16
C THR A 226 34.20 -1.61 7.98
N TYR A 227 33.67 -0.46 8.37
CA TYR A 227 34.40 0.54 9.15
C TYR A 227 33.67 0.82 10.47
N GLY A 228 34.30 0.50 11.60
CA GLY A 228 33.77 0.83 12.93
C GLY A 228 34.17 2.26 13.31
N ILE A 229 33.22 3.20 13.30
CA ILE A 229 33.51 4.62 13.53
C ILE A 229 32.61 5.22 14.60
N PRO A 230 33.19 5.88 15.62
CA PRO A 230 32.40 6.51 16.67
C PRO A 230 31.71 7.77 16.16
N LYS A 231 30.43 7.93 16.54
CA LYS A 231 29.59 9.11 16.31
C LYS A 231 29.26 9.39 14.84
N ASN A 232 28.11 10.01 14.62
CA ASN A 232 27.60 10.39 13.30
C ASN A 232 28.56 11.32 12.54
N THR A 233 29.20 12.26 13.23
CA THR A 233 30.18 13.17 12.61
C THR A 233 31.45 12.47 12.14
N GLY A 234 31.88 11.41 12.84
CA GLY A 234 33.00 10.57 12.41
C GLY A 234 32.64 9.79 11.16
N GLN A 235 31.45 9.18 11.13
CA GLN A 235 30.95 8.44 9.98
C GLN A 235 30.86 9.32 8.73
N ALA A 236 30.31 10.54 8.87
CA ALA A 236 30.24 11.50 7.78
C ALA A 236 31.62 11.88 7.22
N LYS A 237 32.60 12.13 8.09
CA LYS A 237 33.99 12.40 7.67
C LYS A 237 34.62 11.22 6.96
N GLN A 238 34.35 10.00 7.40
CA GLN A 238 34.85 8.80 6.72
C GLN A 238 34.24 8.65 5.33
N ILE A 239 32.94 8.88 5.17
CA ILE A 239 32.29 8.87 3.85
C ILE A 239 33.02 9.87 2.93
N GLY A 240 33.24 11.10 3.41
CA GLY A 240 34.00 12.11 2.68
C GLY A 240 35.42 11.66 2.29
N ALA A 241 36.15 11.02 3.22
CA ALA A 241 37.49 10.50 2.95
C ALA A 241 37.49 9.37 1.92
N LEU A 242 36.51 8.45 1.97
CA LEU A 242 36.35 7.38 1.00
C LEU A 242 36.05 7.94 -0.39
N LEU A 243 35.08 8.85 -0.50
CA LEU A 243 34.77 9.52 -1.76
C LEU A 243 35.99 10.28 -2.30
N LYS A 244 36.76 10.95 -1.44
CA LYS A 244 38.01 11.61 -1.84
C LYS A 244 39.01 10.64 -2.45
N SER A 245 39.17 9.47 -1.84
CA SER A 245 40.09 8.45 -2.35
C SER A 245 39.65 7.91 -3.71
N MET A 246 38.34 7.78 -3.94
CA MET A 246 37.76 7.29 -5.19
C MET A 246 37.90 8.30 -6.34
N LEU A 247 37.99 9.60 -6.06
CA LEU A 247 38.16 10.64 -7.09
C LEU A 247 39.45 10.50 -7.90
N ASN A 248 40.49 9.86 -7.34
CA ASN A 248 41.75 9.64 -8.06
C ASN A 248 41.56 8.72 -9.28
N ASP A 249 40.73 7.68 -9.12
CA ASP A 249 40.49 6.65 -10.13
C ASP A 249 39.17 6.86 -10.88
N ASN A 250 38.20 7.55 -10.26
CA ASN A 250 36.87 7.87 -10.79
C ASN A 250 36.52 9.35 -10.50
N PRO A 251 37.05 10.31 -11.29
CA PRO A 251 36.89 11.75 -11.02
C PRO A 251 35.45 12.26 -10.99
N GLY A 252 34.52 11.56 -11.65
CA GLY A 252 33.10 11.90 -11.68
C GLY A 252 32.24 11.11 -10.69
N LEU A 253 32.84 10.20 -9.92
CA LEU A 253 32.13 9.26 -9.02
C LEU A 253 30.95 8.55 -9.72
N GLN A 254 31.09 8.25 -11.02
CA GLN A 254 30.02 7.58 -11.76
C GLN A 254 29.75 6.21 -11.14
N ASN A 255 28.47 5.80 -11.12
CA ASN A 255 28.00 4.57 -10.47
C ASN A 255 28.32 4.49 -8.96
N THR A 256 28.40 5.65 -8.28
CA THR A 256 28.56 5.72 -6.82
C THR A 256 27.29 6.27 -6.19
N ALA A 257 26.78 5.58 -5.18
CA ALA A 257 25.66 6.05 -4.37
C ALA A 257 26.05 6.02 -2.89
N VAL A 258 25.67 7.06 -2.14
CA VAL A 258 25.76 7.09 -0.69
C VAL A 258 24.35 6.94 -0.15
N VAL A 259 24.06 5.79 0.45
CA VAL A 259 22.75 5.50 1.03
C VAL A 259 22.83 5.69 2.54
N LEU A 260 22.02 6.61 3.07
CA LEU A 260 21.96 6.92 4.49
C LEU A 260 20.77 6.18 5.11
N ALA A 261 21.01 5.40 6.17
CA ALA A 261 19.95 4.72 6.91
C ALA A 261 19.20 5.66 7.89
N ASP A 262 19.73 6.87 8.09
CA ASP A 262 19.18 7.91 8.97
C ASP A 262 19.30 9.25 8.24
N GLU A 263 18.17 9.90 7.96
CA GLU A 263 18.10 11.16 7.23
C GLU A 263 18.82 12.30 7.95
N SER A 264 18.94 12.23 9.28
CA SER A 264 19.67 13.24 10.07
C SER A 264 21.17 13.30 9.73
N LEU A 265 21.72 12.28 9.07
CA LEU A 265 23.11 12.23 8.60
C LEU A 265 23.35 13.05 7.34
N LEU A 266 22.30 13.48 6.63
CA LEU A 266 22.44 14.17 5.35
C LEU A 266 23.31 15.43 5.48
N ILE A 267 22.97 16.32 6.42
CA ILE A 267 23.71 17.57 6.62
C ILE A 267 25.18 17.33 7.05
N PRO A 268 25.48 16.45 8.03
CA PRO A 268 26.85 16.05 8.33
C PRO A 268 27.64 15.54 7.12
N VAL A 269 27.02 14.71 6.27
CA VAL A 269 27.67 14.14 5.09
C VAL A 269 27.94 15.21 4.04
N LEU A 270 26.97 16.07 3.72
CA LEU A 270 27.14 17.18 2.78
C LEU A 270 28.31 18.10 3.18
N ASN A 271 28.43 18.42 4.48
CA ASN A 271 29.52 19.23 5.00
C ASN A 271 30.88 18.50 5.02
N SER A 272 30.88 17.18 4.88
CA SER A 272 32.09 16.35 4.87
C SER A 272 32.51 15.95 3.45
N LEU A 273 31.72 16.28 2.42
CA LEU A 273 32.06 15.97 1.04
C LEU A 273 33.34 16.69 0.61
N PRO A 274 34.20 16.04 -0.19
CA PRO A 274 35.34 16.70 -0.81
C PRO A 274 34.88 17.88 -1.66
N THR A 275 35.61 19.00 -1.57
CA THR A 275 35.38 20.23 -2.34
C THR A 275 35.42 20.03 -3.86
N GLU A 276 36.05 18.95 -4.29
CA GLU A 276 36.19 18.50 -5.66
C GLU A 276 34.85 17.99 -6.24
N ILE A 277 33.90 17.55 -5.40
CA ILE A 277 32.55 17.15 -5.80
C ILE A 277 31.69 18.40 -5.94
N LYS A 278 31.35 18.78 -7.18
CA LYS A 278 30.60 20.02 -7.47
C LYS A 278 29.12 19.80 -7.71
N GLU A 279 28.74 18.63 -8.20
CA GLU A 279 27.37 18.27 -8.55
C GLU A 279 26.97 17.02 -7.77
N LEU A 280 25.78 17.08 -7.17
CA LEU A 280 25.20 16.00 -6.38
C LEU A 280 23.69 15.99 -6.63
N ASN A 281 23.14 14.80 -6.81
CA ASN A 281 21.70 14.58 -6.78
C ASN A 281 21.34 14.00 -5.42
N VAL A 282 20.44 14.69 -4.70
CA VAL A 282 19.81 14.19 -3.47
C VAL A 282 18.39 13.80 -3.84
N THR A 283 18.03 12.56 -3.56
CA THR A 283 16.71 11.98 -3.83
C THR A 283 16.14 11.38 -2.55
#